data_AF-M2P1C2-F1
#
_entry.id   AF-M2P1C2-F1
#
_cell.length_a   1.000
_cell.length_b   1.000
_cell.length_c   1.000
_cell.angle_alpha   90.00
_cell.angle_beta   90.00
_cell.angle_gamma   90.00
#
_symmetry.space_group_name_H-M   'P 1'
#
loop_
_entity.id
_entity.type
_entity.pdbx_description
1 polymer ?
#
loop_
_entity_poly.entity_id
_entity_poly.type
_entity_poly.pdbx_seq_one_letter_code
_entity_poly.pdbx_strand_id
1 'polypeptide(L)'
;MEQVKVDGGTGVIDTNSVPSQPELPQSLRIALATGQMRRPLGDTLRPLLALFADGDYQVTGPERLAEDRYLTPSADWPPADVSRVGYYRTAIKSGHRPVAVVLETADAAVILDGHHKIAAYREEAILPHLLIISPLD
;
A
#
# COMPACT_ATOMS: atom_id res chain seq x y z
N MET A 1 3.08 14.00 -4.06
CA MET A 1 2.25 14.23 -2.87
C MET A 1 0.98 14.90 -3.34
N GLU A 2 -0.17 14.42 -2.89
CA GLU A 2 -1.52 14.91 -3.23
C GLU A 2 -2.34 14.95 -1.94
N GLN A 3 -3.05 16.04 -1.67
CA GLN A 3 -4.06 16.09 -0.60
C GLN A 3 -5.40 15.63 -1.17
N VAL A 4 -6.09 14.75 -0.46
CA VAL A 4 -7.35 14.15 -0.90
C VAL A 4 -8.34 14.18 0.24
N LYS A 5 -9.51 14.77 -0.01
CA LYS A 5 -10.65 14.76 0.90
C LYS A 5 -11.51 13.53 0.64
N VAL A 6 -11.83 12.77 1.68
CA VAL A 6 -12.79 11.68 1.64
C VAL A 6 -14.10 12.18 2.26
N ASP A 7 -15.16 12.14 1.45
CA ASP A 7 -16.53 12.47 1.85
C ASP A 7 -17.43 11.28 1.49
N GLY A 8 -18.13 10.70 2.47
CA GLY A 8 -18.93 9.48 2.31
C GLY A 8 -18.12 8.19 2.36
N GLY A 9 -16.97 8.20 3.03
CA GLY A 9 -16.16 7.02 3.31
C GLY A 9 -16.88 6.04 4.24
N THR A 10 -16.63 4.75 4.05
CA THR A 10 -17.30 3.69 4.82
C THR A 10 -16.76 3.51 6.24
N GLY A 11 -15.57 4.06 6.54
CA GLY A 11 -14.93 3.94 7.86
C GLY A 11 -14.46 2.53 8.22
N VAL A 12 -14.32 1.63 7.24
CA VAL A 12 -13.81 0.26 7.44
C VAL A 12 -12.34 0.28 7.82
N ILE A 13 -11.56 1.20 7.26
CA ILE A 13 -10.18 1.45 7.64
C ILE A 13 -10.18 2.55 8.70
N ASP A 14 -9.91 2.14 9.94
CA ASP A 14 -9.66 3.03 11.07
C ASP A 14 -8.18 3.38 11.13
N THR A 15 -7.88 4.68 11.17
CA THR A 15 -6.50 5.20 11.26
C THR A 15 -5.97 5.23 12.69
N ASN A 16 -6.82 4.96 13.69
CA ASN A 16 -6.43 4.93 15.10
C ASN A 16 -6.05 3.52 15.60
N SER A 17 -6.17 2.51 14.73
CA SER A 17 -5.84 1.12 15.05
C SER A 17 -5.10 0.47 13.89
N VAL A 18 -4.62 -0.77 14.06
CA VAL A 18 -4.05 -1.55 12.96
C VAL A 18 -5.21 -2.14 12.16
N PRO A 19 -5.52 -1.63 10.95
CA PRO A 19 -6.63 -2.14 10.17
C PRO A 19 -6.32 -3.56 9.69
N SER A 20 -7.38 -4.35 9.48
CA SER A 20 -7.28 -5.58 8.69
C SER A 20 -6.99 -5.27 7.22
N GLN A 21 -6.41 -6.22 6.49
CA GLN A 21 -6.16 -6.07 5.06
C GLN A 21 -7.48 -5.85 4.29
N PRO A 22 -7.67 -4.71 3.59
CA PRO A 22 -8.88 -4.46 2.83
C PRO A 22 -8.96 -5.29 1.55
N GLU A 23 -10.19 -5.60 1.12
CA GLU A 23 -10.42 -6.15 -0.21
C GLU A 23 -10.38 -5.04 -1.28
N LEU A 24 -9.43 -5.14 -2.20
CA LEU A 24 -9.27 -4.17 -3.28
C LEU A 24 -9.89 -4.65 -4.60
N PRO A 25 -10.55 -3.75 -5.36
CA PRO A 25 -11.03 -4.08 -6.70
C PRO A 25 -9.90 -4.56 -7.61
N GLN A 26 -10.25 -5.44 -8.56
CA GLN A 26 -9.27 -6.05 -9.46
C GLN A 26 -8.45 -5.01 -10.24
N SER A 27 -9.07 -3.91 -10.69
CA SER A 27 -8.41 -2.83 -11.42
C SER A 27 -7.29 -2.19 -10.59
N LEU A 28 -7.56 -1.84 -9.33
CA LEU A 28 -6.57 -1.27 -8.42
C LEU A 28 -5.47 -2.29 -8.09
N ARG A 29 -5.83 -3.56 -7.85
CA ARG A 29 -4.84 -4.62 -7.63
C ARG A 29 -3.88 -4.79 -8.81
N ILE A 30 -4.38 -4.70 -10.04
CA ILE A 30 -3.55 -4.77 -11.26
C ILE A 30 -2.60 -3.57 -11.30
N ALA A 31 -3.11 -2.34 -11.12
CA ALA A 31 -2.28 -1.14 -11.14
C ALA A 31 -1.14 -1.20 -10.09
N LEU A 32 -1.47 -1.65 -8.88
CA LEU A 32 -0.49 -1.84 -7.81
C LEU A 32 0.48 -2.99 -8.11
N ALA A 33 0.03 -4.08 -8.75
CA ALA A 33 0.88 -5.21 -9.08
C ALA A 33 1.90 -4.87 -10.19
N THR A 34 1.53 -4.03 -11.16
CA THR A 34 2.41 -3.62 -12.25
C THR A 34 3.23 -2.37 -11.90
N GLY A 35 2.82 -1.61 -10.89
CA GLY A 35 3.38 -0.29 -10.56
C GLY A 35 2.90 0.83 -11.48
N GLN A 36 1.92 0.57 -12.35
CA GLN A 36 1.38 1.53 -13.31
C GLN A 36 0.30 2.40 -12.67
N MET A 37 0.72 3.29 -11.77
CA MET A 37 -0.18 4.23 -11.09
C MET A 37 -0.42 5.46 -11.97
N ARG A 38 -1.68 5.72 -12.32
CA ARG A 38 -2.05 6.93 -13.07
C ARG A 38 -2.19 8.10 -12.10
N ARG A 39 -1.77 9.28 -12.53
CA ARG A 39 -2.04 10.53 -11.81
C ARG A 39 -3.36 11.16 -12.30
N PRO A 40 -4.12 11.83 -11.42
CA PRO A 40 -3.84 11.99 -9.98
C PRO A 40 -4.02 10.66 -9.21
N LEU A 41 -3.17 10.46 -8.20
CA LEU A 41 -3.21 9.26 -7.34
C LEU A 41 -4.52 9.16 -6.58
N GLY A 42 -5.11 10.29 -6.16
CA GLY A 42 -6.42 10.31 -5.52
C GLY A 42 -7.50 9.61 -6.35
N ASP A 43 -7.49 9.76 -7.68
CA ASP A 43 -8.43 9.08 -8.57
C ASP A 43 -8.13 7.58 -8.71
N THR A 44 -6.86 7.22 -8.88
CA THR A 44 -6.46 5.80 -8.98
C THR A 44 -6.77 5.05 -7.68
N LEU A 45 -6.58 5.69 -6.52
CA LEU A 45 -6.81 5.12 -5.20
C LEU A 45 -8.24 5.27 -4.70
N ARG A 46 -9.12 5.95 -5.43
CA ARG A 46 -10.49 6.21 -5.00
C ARG A 46 -11.20 4.99 -4.40
N PRO A 47 -11.08 3.77 -4.94
CA PRO A 47 -11.74 2.61 -4.33
C PRO A 47 -11.19 2.21 -2.96
N LEU A 48 -9.88 2.42 -2.72
CA LEU A 48 -9.28 2.23 -1.41
C LEU A 48 -9.66 3.38 -0.47
N LEU A 49 -9.58 4.63 -0.93
CA LEU A 49 -9.93 5.80 -0.12
C LEU A 49 -11.39 5.79 0.34
N ALA A 50 -12.31 5.22 -0.43
CA ALA A 50 -13.70 5.01 -0.03
C ALA A 50 -13.86 4.08 1.20
N LEU A 51 -12.81 3.31 1.57
CA LEU A 51 -12.80 2.48 2.75
C LEU A 51 -12.42 3.24 4.02
N PHE A 52 -11.81 4.42 3.89
CA PHE A 52 -11.42 5.26 5.02
C PHE A 52 -12.64 5.97 5.62
N ALA A 53 -12.49 6.49 6.85
CA ALA A 53 -13.45 7.43 7.41
C ALA A 53 -13.38 8.78 6.68
N ASP A 54 -14.43 9.59 6.80
CA ASP A 54 -14.42 10.97 6.29
C ASP A 54 -13.27 11.77 6.91
N GLY A 55 -12.61 12.59 6.09
CA GLY A 55 -11.47 13.37 6.52
C GLY A 55 -10.54 13.77 5.39
N ASP A 56 -9.49 14.50 5.73
CA ASP A 56 -8.44 14.91 4.81
C ASP A 56 -7.24 13.96 4.94
N TYR A 57 -6.70 13.55 3.80
CA TYR A 57 -5.60 12.59 3.73
C TYR A 57 -4.52 13.09 2.78
N GLN A 58 -3.27 12.76 3.10
CA GLN A 58 -2.14 12.95 2.21
C GLN A 58 -1.77 11.63 1.56
N VAL A 59 -1.62 11.67 0.24
CA VAL A 59 -1.17 10.55 -0.59
C VAL A 59 0.20 10.87 -1.17
N THR A 60 1.19 10.01 -0.88
CA THR A 60 2.57 10.16 -1.34
C THR A 60 3.04 8.91 -2.09
N GLY A 61 3.97 9.10 -3.03
CA GLY A 61 4.57 8.03 -3.84
C GLY A 61 4.01 7.89 -5.27
N PRO A 62 4.18 6.71 -5.90
CA PRO A 62 5.04 5.62 -5.45
C PRO A 62 6.50 6.07 -5.24
N GLU A 63 7.10 5.73 -4.12
CA GLU A 63 8.50 6.06 -3.78
C GLU A 63 9.20 4.88 -3.10
N ARG A 64 10.53 4.89 -3.04
CA ARG A 64 11.27 3.79 -2.38
C ARG A 64 11.17 3.91 -0.87
N LEU A 65 10.98 2.79 -0.19
CA LEU A 65 11.06 2.70 1.28
C LEU A 65 12.43 3.19 1.75
N ALA A 66 12.44 4.09 2.72
CA ALA A 66 13.64 4.52 3.43
C ALA A 66 14.24 3.35 4.25
N GLU A 67 15.57 3.24 4.29
CA GLU A 67 16.26 2.08 4.90
C GLU A 67 15.95 1.90 6.40
N ASP A 68 15.65 2.98 7.11
CA ASP A 68 15.35 3.02 8.55
C ASP A 68 13.86 2.86 8.88
N ARG A 69 12.99 2.82 7.87
CA ARG A 69 11.54 2.75 8.09
C ARG A 69 11.06 1.32 8.31
N TYR A 70 10.51 1.08 9.50
CA TYR A 70 9.87 -0.19 9.86
C TYR A 70 8.41 -0.23 9.35
N LEU A 71 7.98 -1.38 8.82
CA LEU A 71 6.61 -1.60 8.34
C LEU A 71 5.92 -2.68 9.18
N THR A 72 4.72 -2.36 9.67
CA THR A 72 3.86 -3.26 10.44
C THR A 72 2.90 -4.00 9.50
N PRO A 73 2.91 -5.34 9.47
CA PRO A 73 1.93 -6.11 8.69
C PRO A 73 0.51 -5.98 9.27
N SER A 74 -0.49 -5.72 8.43
CA SER A 74 -1.93 -5.82 8.81
C SER A 74 -2.49 -7.25 8.79
N ALA A 75 -1.68 -8.22 8.40
CA ALA A 75 -2.05 -9.62 8.21
C ALA A 75 -0.85 -10.50 8.58
N ASP A 76 -1.06 -11.82 8.60
CA ASP A 76 -0.03 -12.79 8.96
C ASP A 76 1.27 -12.57 8.20
N TRP A 77 2.37 -12.55 8.96
CA TRP A 77 3.72 -12.36 8.43
C TRP A 77 4.66 -13.46 8.95
N PRO A 78 5.43 -14.13 8.09
CA PRO A 78 5.52 -13.92 6.63
C PRO A 78 4.25 -14.38 5.88
N PRO A 79 4.00 -13.89 4.65
CA PRO A 79 2.86 -14.30 3.86
C PRO A 79 2.90 -15.80 3.53
N ALA A 80 1.78 -16.51 3.72
CA ALA A 80 1.72 -17.96 3.51
C ALA A 80 1.80 -18.39 2.02
N ASP A 81 1.34 -17.55 1.09
CA ASP A 81 1.35 -17.84 -0.35
C ASP A 81 2.73 -17.58 -0.96
N VAL A 82 3.61 -18.56 -0.79
CA VAL A 82 4.99 -18.56 -1.31
C VAL A 82 5.04 -18.49 -2.84
N SER A 83 4.03 -19.03 -3.54
CA SER A 83 3.96 -18.96 -5.00
C SER A 83 3.75 -17.53 -5.48
N ARG A 84 2.91 -16.76 -4.78
CA ARG A 84 2.69 -15.34 -5.06
C ARG A 84 3.89 -14.48 -4.72
N VAL A 85 4.63 -14.81 -3.66
CA VAL A 85 5.95 -14.19 -3.41
C VAL A 85 6.90 -14.46 -4.58
N GLY A 86 7.02 -15.71 -5.03
CA GLY A 86 7.86 -16.09 -6.18
C GLY A 86 7.48 -15.38 -7.49
N TYR A 87 6.19 -15.19 -7.73
CA TYR A 87 5.70 -14.38 -8.85
C TYR A 87 6.23 -12.94 -8.80
N TYR A 88 6.09 -12.26 -7.65
CA TYR A 88 6.56 -10.88 -7.51
C TYR A 88 8.08 -10.77 -7.56
N ARG A 89 8.82 -11.76 -7.04
CA ARG A 89 10.29 -11.81 -7.18
C ARG A 89 10.70 -11.82 -8.63
N THR A 90 10.08 -12.67 -9.44
CA THR A 90 10.33 -12.74 -10.89
C THR A 90 10.02 -11.40 -11.54
N ALA A 91 8.88 -10.79 -11.23
CA ALA A 91 8.51 -9.48 -11.77
C ALA A 91 9.54 -8.39 -11.42
N ILE A 92 10.00 -8.34 -10.16
CA ILE A 92 10.99 -7.38 -9.65
C ILE A 92 12.35 -7.56 -10.36
N LYS A 93 12.83 -8.81 -10.49
CA LYS A 93 14.04 -9.15 -11.25
C LYS A 93 13.96 -8.69 -12.70
N SER A 94 12.79 -8.84 -13.32
CA SER A 94 12.52 -8.38 -14.68
C SER A 94 12.33 -6.86 -14.81
N GLY A 95 12.52 -6.09 -13.74
CA GLY A 95 12.49 -4.63 -13.76
C GLY A 95 11.15 -3.99 -13.40
N HIS A 96 10.09 -4.77 -13.16
CA HIS A 96 8.83 -4.22 -12.68
C HIS A 96 8.99 -3.70 -11.25
N ARG A 97 8.15 -2.73 -10.88
CA ARG A 97 8.12 -2.17 -9.51
C ARG A 97 6.70 -2.26 -8.94
N PRO A 98 6.25 -3.46 -8.53
CA PRO A 98 5.02 -3.61 -7.79
C PRO A 98 5.01 -2.65 -6.59
N VAL A 99 3.89 -2.00 -6.33
CA VAL A 99 3.72 -1.00 -5.28
C VAL A 99 2.93 -1.61 -4.14
N ALA A 100 3.47 -1.51 -2.92
CA ALA A 100 2.73 -1.78 -1.69
C ALA A 100 2.05 -0.50 -1.20
N VAL A 101 0.90 -0.64 -0.54
CA VAL A 101 0.19 0.50 0.05
C VAL A 101 0.37 0.47 1.56
N VAL A 102 0.75 1.60 2.11
CA VAL A 102 1.03 1.78 3.54
C VAL A 102 0.14 2.88 4.08
N LEU A 103 -0.49 2.62 5.23
CA LEU A 103 -1.13 3.62 6.06
C LEU A 103 -0.12 4.09 7.10
N GLU A 104 0.20 5.37 7.09
CA GLU A 104 0.99 6.02 8.12
C GLU A 104 0.04 6.66 9.14
N THR A 105 0.15 6.20 10.37
CA THR A 105 -0.57 6.70 11.55
C THR A 105 0.44 7.39 12.46
N ALA A 106 -0.03 8.03 13.55
CA ALA A 106 0.87 8.62 14.54
C ALA A 106 1.86 7.61 15.14
N ASP A 107 1.46 6.34 15.26
CA ASP A 107 2.21 5.32 16.00
C ASP A 107 2.88 4.27 15.10
N ALA A 108 2.45 4.12 13.85
CA ALA A 108 2.91 3.03 12.99
C ALA A 108 2.73 3.29 11.48
N ALA A 109 3.57 2.63 10.68
CA ALA A 109 3.40 2.48 9.23
C ALA A 109 2.88 1.07 8.90
N VAL A 110 1.57 0.93 8.70
CA VAL A 110 0.88 -0.35 8.50
C VAL A 110 0.74 -0.69 7.01
N ILE A 111 1.10 -1.90 6.62
CA ILE A 111 0.92 -2.39 5.25
C ILE A 111 -0.58 -2.68 5.02
N LEU A 112 -1.27 -1.92 4.19
CA LEU A 112 -2.65 -2.21 3.79
C LEU A 112 -2.72 -3.24 2.66
N ASP A 113 -1.84 -3.11 1.67
CA ASP A 113 -1.72 -4.07 0.58
C ASP A 113 -0.26 -4.28 0.22
N GLY A 114 0.06 -5.49 -0.21
CA GLY A 114 1.36 -5.80 -0.79
C GLY A 114 2.30 -6.58 0.12
N HIS A 115 1.81 -7.30 1.13
CA HIS A 115 2.65 -8.16 1.98
C HIS A 115 3.52 -9.11 1.14
N HIS A 116 2.94 -9.79 0.14
CA HIS A 116 3.68 -10.63 -0.81
C HIS A 116 4.71 -9.85 -1.65
N LYS A 117 4.44 -8.57 -1.95
CA LYS A 117 5.35 -7.69 -2.70
C LYS A 117 6.54 -7.31 -1.81
N ILE A 118 6.27 -6.88 -0.57
CA ILE A 118 7.30 -6.55 0.42
C ILE A 118 8.19 -7.77 0.72
N ALA A 119 7.59 -8.95 0.88
CA ALA A 119 8.35 -10.19 1.09
C ALA A 119 9.26 -10.48 -0.11
N ALA A 120 8.74 -10.34 -1.33
CA ALA A 120 9.54 -10.50 -2.55
C ALA A 120 10.69 -9.48 -2.65
N TYR A 121 10.44 -8.20 -2.35
CA TYR A 121 11.49 -7.17 -2.31
C TYR A 121 12.59 -7.49 -1.31
N ARG A 122 12.21 -7.98 -0.11
CA ARG A 122 13.16 -8.41 0.92
C ARG A 122 14.03 -9.58 0.45
N GLU A 123 13.42 -10.59 -0.18
CA GLU A 123 14.17 -11.73 -0.74
C GLU A 123 15.12 -11.34 -1.88
N GLU A 124 14.81 -10.26 -2.59
CA GLU A 124 15.65 -9.72 -3.67
C GLU A 124 16.63 -8.64 -3.22
N ALA A 125 16.66 -8.30 -1.92
CA ALA A 125 17.48 -7.22 -1.36
C ALA A 125 17.32 -5.88 -2.11
N ILE A 126 16.09 -5.59 -2.58
CA ILE A 126 15.74 -4.34 -3.28
C ILE A 126 14.76 -3.56 -2.42
N LEU A 127 14.96 -2.25 -2.30
CA LEU A 127 14.03 -1.39 -1.56
C LEU A 127 12.64 -1.40 -2.23
N PRO A 128 11.56 -1.69 -1.48
CA PRO A 128 10.21 -1.75 -2.01
C PRO A 128 9.71 -0.37 -2.44
N HIS A 129 8.79 -0.36 -3.42
CA HIS A 129 8.05 0.85 -3.79
C HIS A 129 6.76 0.93 -2.98
N LEU A 130 6.56 2.07 -2.33
CA LEU A 130 5.45 2.34 -1.44
C LEU A 130 4.60 3.48 -1.96
N LEU A 131 3.30 3.30 -1.83
CA LEU A 131 2.35 4.39 -1.79
C LEU A 131 1.92 4.56 -0.34
N ILE A 132 2.04 5.79 0.17
CA ILE A 132 1.78 6.10 1.57
C ILE A 132 0.53 6.97 1.65
N ILE A 133 -0.38 6.60 2.54
CA ILE A 133 -1.57 7.36 2.89
C ILE A 133 -1.42 7.75 4.36
N SER A 134 -1.57 9.03 4.70
CA SER A 134 -1.60 9.50 6.09
C SER A 134 -2.80 10.43 6.29
N PRO A 135 -3.45 10.43 7.47
CA PRO A 135 -4.41 11.47 7.80
C PRO A 135 -3.72 12.85 7.84
N LEU A 136 -4.47 13.89 7.54
CA LEU A 136 -4.12 15.29 7.77
C LEU A 136 -4.97 15.78 8.94
N ASP A 137 -4.30 16.34 9.96
CA ASP A 137 -4.97 16.96 11.12
C ASP A 137 -5.82 18.18 10.74
#